data_AF-A0A354EMV2-F1
#
_entry.id   AF-A0A354EMV2-F1
#
_cell.length_a   1.000
_cell.length_b   1.000
_cell.length_c   1.000
_cell.angle_alpha   90.00
_cell.angle_beta   90.00
_cell.angle_gamma   90.00
#
_symmetry.space_group_name_H-M   'P 1'
#
loop_
_entity.id
_entity.type
_entity.pdbx_description
1 polymer ?
#
loop_
_entity_poly.entity_id
_entity_poly.type
_entity_poly.pdbx_seq_one_letter_code
_entity_poly.pdbx_strand_id
1 'polypeptide(L)'
;MGMTGAAFAAVPLYRMFCQVTGFDGTVRRAEKAPDQVLDQTVLVRFDTNVRGLPMTFRSEQATQRVRIGETGLAYFDVTNTSDRPIQVRAGYNVVPEYTGPYFQKLQCFCFTDQTLAAGETRQ
;
A
#
# COMPACT_ATOMS: atom_id res chain seq x y z
N MET A 1 -17.26 -8.97 -36.69
CA MET A 1 -16.96 -7.96 -35.67
C MET A 1 -17.52 -8.31 -34.27
N GLY A 2 -17.82 -9.59 -33.95
CA GLY A 2 -18.28 -9.97 -32.60
C GLY A 2 -17.14 -10.38 -31.65
N MET A 3 -16.14 -11.10 -32.15
CA MET A 3 -15.04 -11.61 -31.32
C MET A 3 -14.04 -10.52 -30.90
N THR A 4 -13.83 -9.51 -31.73
CA THR A 4 -13.00 -8.35 -31.38
C THR A 4 -13.64 -7.51 -30.28
N GLY A 5 -14.95 -7.29 -30.31
CA GLY A 5 -15.67 -6.60 -29.23
C GLY A 5 -15.59 -7.34 -27.89
N ALA A 6 -15.69 -8.67 -27.91
CA ALA A 6 -15.52 -9.50 -26.72
C ALA A 6 -14.10 -9.44 -26.13
N ALA A 7 -13.06 -9.43 -26.99
CA ALA A 7 -11.67 -9.30 -26.54
C ALA A 7 -11.38 -7.93 -25.89
N PHE A 8 -11.93 -6.84 -26.44
CA PHE A 8 -11.80 -5.51 -25.85
C PHE A 8 -12.59 -5.34 -24.55
N ALA A 9 -13.73 -6.03 -24.41
CA ALA A 9 -14.55 -6.01 -23.20
C ALA A 9 -13.98 -6.88 -22.07
N ALA A 10 -13.19 -7.91 -22.37
CA ALA A 10 -12.64 -8.83 -21.36
C ALA A 10 -11.69 -8.13 -20.36
N VAL A 11 -10.86 -7.20 -20.83
CA VAL A 11 -9.91 -6.46 -19.98
C VAL A 11 -10.60 -5.58 -18.92
N PRO A 12 -11.56 -4.70 -19.26
CA PRO A 12 -12.28 -3.92 -18.26
C PRO A 12 -13.15 -4.78 -17.35
N LEU A 13 -13.74 -5.88 -17.85
CA LEU A 13 -14.46 -6.85 -17.02
C LEU A 13 -13.56 -7.51 -15.98
N TYR A 14 -12.36 -7.94 -16.37
CA TYR A 14 -11.41 -8.55 -15.46
C TYR A 14 -10.91 -7.56 -14.40
N ARG A 15 -10.64 -6.30 -14.80
CA ARG A 15 -10.29 -5.23 -13.85
C ARG A 15 -11.41 -4.98 -12.85
N MET A 16 -12.66 -4.91 -13.31
CA MET A 16 -13.82 -4.73 -12.44
C MET A 16 -13.99 -5.93 -11.50
N PHE A 17 -13.82 -7.15 -11.99
CA PHE A 17 -13.83 -8.36 -11.17
C PHE A 17 -12.78 -8.31 -10.06
N CYS A 18 -11.52 -7.99 -10.39
CA CYS A 18 -10.44 -7.90 -9.38
C CYS A 18 -10.69 -6.79 -8.35
N GLN A 19 -11.23 -5.64 -8.76
CA GLN A 19 -11.55 -4.53 -7.86
C GLN A 19 -12.72 -4.83 -6.92
N VAL A 20 -13.73 -5.59 -7.38
CA VAL A 20 -14.90 -5.94 -6.57
C VAL A 20 -14.58 -7.07 -5.59
N THR A 21 -13.89 -8.11 -6.07
CA THR A 21 -13.60 -9.32 -5.29
C THR A 21 -12.33 -9.22 -4.45
N GLY A 22 -11.43 -8.32 -4.80
CA GLY A 22 -10.08 -8.24 -4.22
C GLY A 22 -9.19 -9.43 -4.58
N PHE A 23 -9.50 -10.13 -5.68
CA PHE A 23 -8.69 -11.20 -6.23
C PHE A 23 -7.23 -10.73 -6.42
N ASP A 24 -6.28 -11.62 -6.10
CA ASP A 24 -4.82 -11.35 -6.15
C ASP A 24 -4.36 -10.22 -5.20
N GLY A 25 -5.06 -10.02 -4.08
CA GLY A 25 -4.70 -9.01 -3.09
C GLY A 25 -5.01 -7.56 -3.51
N THR A 26 -5.84 -7.37 -4.53
CA THR A 26 -6.27 -6.04 -5.00
C THR A 26 -7.11 -5.34 -3.92
N VAL A 27 -6.54 -4.32 -3.27
CA VAL A 27 -7.22 -3.60 -2.19
C VAL A 27 -8.35 -2.72 -2.72
N ARG A 28 -9.50 -2.72 -2.03
CA ARG A 28 -10.60 -1.81 -2.34
C ARG A 28 -10.25 -0.41 -1.82
N ARG A 29 -10.29 0.60 -2.69
CA ARG A 29 -10.20 2.00 -2.25
C ARG A 29 -11.51 2.35 -1.53
N ALA A 30 -11.44 2.59 -0.24
CA ALA A 30 -12.59 3.02 0.55
C ALA A 30 -12.57 4.54 0.73
N GLU A 31 -13.74 5.16 0.60
CA GLU A 31 -13.94 6.61 0.69
C GLU A 31 -14.19 7.10 2.12
N LYS A 32 -14.50 6.19 3.06
CA LYS A 32 -14.86 6.52 4.44
C LYS A 32 -14.37 5.46 5.42
N ALA A 33 -13.93 5.89 6.60
CA ALA A 33 -13.62 5.00 7.70
C ALA A 33 -14.90 4.26 8.18
N PRO A 34 -14.79 3.02 8.71
CA PRO A 34 -15.93 2.28 9.23
C PRO A 34 -16.63 3.02 10.38
N ASP A 35 -17.96 3.02 10.39
CA ASP A 35 -18.76 3.69 11.43
C ASP A 35 -18.78 2.93 12.78
N GLN A 36 -18.26 1.68 12.80
CA GLN A 36 -18.16 0.86 14.02
C GLN A 36 -16.74 0.37 14.25
N VAL A 37 -16.30 0.47 15.50
CA VAL A 37 -15.06 -0.13 16.00
C VAL A 37 -15.45 -1.33 16.86
N LEU A 38 -14.94 -2.50 16.51
CA LEU A 38 -15.13 -3.74 17.28
C LEU A 38 -14.05 -3.85 18.37
N ASP A 39 -14.34 -4.53 19.48
CA ASP A 39 -13.35 -4.78 20.55
C ASP A 39 -12.27 -5.80 20.14
N GLN A 40 -12.43 -6.44 18.99
CA GLN A 40 -11.46 -7.37 18.45
C GLN A 40 -10.26 -6.62 17.88
N THR A 41 -9.05 -7.03 18.28
CA THR A 41 -7.80 -6.41 17.84
C THR A 41 -7.08 -7.29 16.83
N VAL A 42 -6.40 -6.64 15.88
CA VAL A 42 -5.49 -7.26 14.94
C VAL A 42 -4.09 -6.73 15.16
N LEU A 43 -3.09 -7.60 14.95
CA LEU A 43 -1.69 -7.20 14.97
C LEU A 43 -1.24 -6.98 13.52
N VAL A 44 -0.94 -5.74 13.18
CA VAL A 44 -0.33 -5.38 11.90
C VAL A 44 1.17 -5.38 12.08
N ARG A 45 1.89 -6.11 11.23
CA ARG A 45 3.35 -6.06 11.16
C ARG A 45 3.76 -5.31 9.90
N PHE A 46 4.67 -4.36 10.05
CA PHE A 46 5.22 -3.62 8.94
C PHE A 46 6.53 -4.27 8.50
N ASP A 47 6.62 -4.56 7.21
CA ASP A 47 7.83 -5.09 6.59
C ASP A 47 8.35 -4.07 5.57
N THR A 48 9.59 -3.63 5.76
CA THR A 48 10.22 -2.58 4.95
C THR A 48 11.41 -3.17 4.21
N ASN A 49 11.34 -3.15 2.88
CA ASN A 49 12.34 -3.75 2.01
C ASN A 49 12.84 -2.73 0.97
N VAL A 50 14.16 -2.70 0.74
CA VAL A 50 14.79 -1.89 -0.31
C VAL A 50 15.55 -2.83 -1.24
N ARG A 51 15.35 -2.71 -2.55
CA ARG A 51 16.06 -3.51 -3.56
C ARG A 51 16.86 -2.63 -4.50
N GLY A 52 18.18 -2.79 -4.48
CA GLY A 52 19.08 -2.21 -5.48
C GLY A 52 19.19 -0.68 -5.49
N LEU A 53 18.71 0.00 -4.44
CA LEU A 53 18.79 1.45 -4.29
C LEU A 53 19.65 1.80 -3.07
N PRO A 54 20.55 2.80 -3.16
CA PRO A 54 21.35 3.29 -2.04
C PRO A 54 20.48 4.16 -1.11
N MET A 55 19.53 3.52 -0.46
CA MET A 55 18.62 4.16 0.50
C MET A 55 18.30 3.20 1.65
N THR A 56 17.96 3.77 2.80
CA THR A 56 17.42 3.04 3.94
C THR A 56 15.94 3.34 4.04
N PHE A 57 15.12 2.31 4.22
CA PHE A 57 13.69 2.43 4.47
C PHE A 57 13.36 1.66 5.74
N ARG A 58 12.78 2.33 6.74
CA ARG A 58 12.48 1.73 8.04
C ARG A 58 11.13 2.21 8.53
N SER A 59 10.35 1.31 9.11
CA SER A 59 9.18 1.67 9.89
C SER A 59 9.63 2.15 11.27
N GLU A 60 9.03 3.21 11.80
CA GLU A 60 9.29 3.62 13.19
C GLU A 60 8.85 2.54 14.19
N GLN A 61 7.76 1.84 13.84
CA GLN A 61 7.22 0.74 14.62
C GLN A 61 7.11 -0.52 13.76
N ALA A 62 7.70 -1.63 14.23
CA ALA A 62 7.65 -2.91 13.50
C ALA A 62 6.27 -3.58 13.56
N THR A 63 5.51 -3.31 14.63
CA THR A 63 4.17 -3.86 14.82
C THR A 63 3.25 -2.84 15.46
N GLN A 64 1.98 -2.84 15.07
CA GLN A 64 0.93 -2.00 15.64
C GLN A 64 -0.31 -2.85 15.89
N ARG A 65 -0.87 -2.73 17.09
CA ARG A 65 -2.16 -3.34 17.43
C ARG A 65 -3.25 -2.32 17.16
N VAL A 66 -4.23 -2.70 16.34
CA VAL A 66 -5.34 -1.83 15.93
C VAL A 66 -6.64 -2.59 16.13
N ARG A 67 -7.71 -1.91 16.57
CA ARG A 67 -9.05 -2.52 16.59
C ARG A 67 -9.63 -2.58 15.20
N ILE A 68 -10.44 -3.60 14.93
CA ILE A 68 -11.14 -3.66 13.64
C ILE A 68 -12.10 -2.47 13.55
N GLY A 69 -11.94 -1.65 12.50
CA GLY A 69 -12.70 -0.41 12.30
C GLY A 69 -11.97 0.86 12.75
N GLU A 70 -10.91 0.74 13.53
CA GLU A 70 -10.09 1.88 13.97
C GLU A 70 -9.08 2.30 12.90
N THR A 71 -8.85 3.61 12.76
CA THR A 71 -7.82 4.14 11.87
C THR A 71 -6.47 4.16 12.59
N GLY A 72 -5.54 3.31 12.15
CA GLY A 72 -4.15 3.34 12.62
C GLY A 72 -3.27 4.24 11.75
N LEU A 73 -2.41 5.04 12.37
CA LEU A 73 -1.33 5.77 11.70
C LEU A 73 0.01 5.06 11.95
N ALA A 74 0.83 4.97 10.90
CA ALA A 74 2.17 4.42 10.95
C ALA A 74 3.12 5.31 10.16
N TYR A 75 4.28 5.59 10.74
CA TYR A 75 5.31 6.46 10.18
C TYR A 75 6.49 5.63 9.67
N PHE A 76 7.13 6.11 8.60
CA PHE A 76 8.24 5.43 7.95
C PHE A 76 9.33 6.41 7.58
N ASP A 77 10.56 6.13 7.97
CA ASP A 77 11.72 6.91 7.59
C ASP A 77 12.34 6.38 6.30
N VAL A 78 12.61 7.30 5.38
CA VAL A 78 13.34 7.07 4.12
C VAL A 78 14.57 7.96 4.11
N THR A 79 15.76 7.36 4.08
CA THR A 79 17.05 8.08 4.02
C THR A 79 17.78 7.74 2.73
N ASN A 80 18.14 8.75 1.94
CA ASN A 80 19.06 8.57 0.82
C ASN A 80 20.49 8.45 1.36
N THR A 81 21.14 7.31 1.15
CA THR A 81 22.52 7.06 1.59
C THR A 81 23.57 7.27 0.50
N SER A 82 23.15 7.75 -0.68
CA SER A 82 24.06 8.13 -1.76
C SER A 82 24.47 9.60 -1.72
N ASP A 83 25.49 9.89 -2.50
CA ASP A 83 26.08 11.21 -2.76
C ASP A 83 25.35 12.01 -3.86
N ARG A 84 24.26 11.46 -4.41
CA ARG A 84 23.45 12.08 -5.47
C ARG A 84 21.96 12.02 -5.16
N PRO A 85 21.14 12.93 -5.73
CA PRO A 85 19.70 12.83 -5.56
C PRO A 85 19.17 11.54 -6.20
N ILE A 86 18.23 10.90 -5.50
CA ILE A 86 17.54 9.69 -5.98
C ILE A 86 16.04 9.96 -6.09
N GLN A 87 15.41 9.36 -7.09
CA GLN A 87 13.96 9.37 -7.23
C GLN A 87 13.42 8.01 -6.81
N VAL A 88 12.46 8.01 -5.89
CA VAL A 88 11.93 6.79 -5.28
C VAL A 88 10.41 6.79 -5.34
N ARG A 89 9.85 5.60 -5.53
CA ARG A 89 8.41 5.35 -5.44
C ARG A 89 8.18 4.17 -4.52
N ALA A 90 7.42 4.37 -3.45
CA ALA A 90 7.15 3.31 -2.50
C ALA A 90 6.01 2.40 -3.01
N GLY A 91 6.29 1.12 -3.21
CA GLY A 91 5.26 0.10 -3.38
C GLY A 91 4.79 -0.43 -2.02
N TYR A 92 3.60 -1.02 -1.97
CA TYR A 92 3.18 -1.82 -0.81
C TYR A 92 2.28 -2.97 -1.24
N ASN A 93 2.27 -4.02 -0.44
CA ASN A 93 1.40 -5.19 -0.54
C ASN A 93 0.93 -5.60 0.87
N VAL A 94 -0.20 -6.29 0.95
CA VAL A 94 -0.75 -6.81 2.22
C VAL A 94 -0.75 -8.33 2.16
N VAL A 95 -0.23 -8.97 3.20
CA VAL A 95 -0.21 -10.42 3.36
C VAL A 95 -0.79 -10.75 4.74
N PRO A 96 -1.68 -11.74 4.87
CA PRO A 96 -2.21 -12.63 3.82
C PRO A 96 -3.13 -11.93 2.80
N GLU A 97 -3.18 -12.47 1.57
CA GLU A 97 -3.94 -11.86 0.46
C GLU A 97 -5.45 -11.76 0.73
N TYR A 98 -6.02 -12.76 1.41
CA TYR A 98 -7.45 -12.76 1.78
C TYR A 98 -7.83 -11.62 2.73
N THR A 99 -6.85 -10.98 3.36
CA THR A 99 -7.06 -9.79 4.22
C THR A 99 -7.04 -8.48 3.43
N GLY A 100 -6.56 -8.49 2.18
CA GLY A 100 -6.48 -7.31 1.30
C GLY A 100 -7.80 -6.55 1.14
N PRO A 101 -8.96 -7.21 0.94
CA PRO A 101 -10.26 -6.53 0.83
C PRO A 101 -10.68 -5.75 2.09
N TYR A 102 -10.17 -6.14 3.27
CA TYR A 102 -10.53 -5.55 4.55
C TYR A 102 -9.56 -4.45 5.01
N PHE A 103 -8.35 -4.40 4.43
CA PHE A 103 -7.35 -3.41 4.79
C PHE A 103 -7.51 -2.14 3.97
N GLN A 104 -8.03 -1.08 4.58
CA GLN A 104 -8.28 0.20 3.93
C GLN A 104 -7.16 1.19 4.27
N LYS A 105 -6.33 1.55 3.29
CA LYS A 105 -5.29 2.56 3.45
C LYS A 105 -5.80 3.92 2.99
N LEU A 106 -6.01 4.84 3.95
CA LEU A 106 -6.61 6.16 3.69
C LEU A 106 -5.62 7.19 3.12
N GLN A 107 -4.33 7.13 3.45
CA GLN A 107 -3.31 8.06 2.95
C GLN A 107 -2.12 7.32 2.33
N CYS A 108 -1.80 7.68 1.09
CA CYS A 108 -0.65 7.17 0.37
C CYS A 108 0.17 8.34 -0.20
N PHE A 109 1.27 8.68 0.45
CA PHE A 109 2.41 9.31 -0.23
C PHE A 109 3.07 8.36 -1.26
N CYS A 110 2.76 7.06 -1.16
CA CYS A 110 3.40 5.96 -1.89
C CYS A 110 3.25 6.01 -3.43
N PHE A 111 2.25 6.70 -3.98
CA PHE A 111 2.01 6.69 -5.43
C PHE A 111 2.67 7.85 -6.19
N THR A 112 3.28 8.78 -5.48
CA THR A 112 3.95 9.93 -6.09
C THR A 112 5.45 9.71 -6.03
N ASP A 113 6.13 10.02 -7.14
CA ASP A 113 7.58 10.01 -7.14
C ASP A 113 8.12 11.06 -6.17
N GLN A 114 8.97 10.63 -5.26
CA GLN A 114 9.65 11.52 -4.31
C GLN A 114 11.11 11.61 -4.73
N THR A 115 11.60 12.83 -4.90
CA THR A 115 13.02 13.09 -5.08
C THR A 115 13.63 13.40 -3.72
N LEU A 116 14.63 12.60 -3.32
CA LEU A 116 15.41 12.77 -2.10
C LEU A 116 16.80 13.26 -2.48
N ALA A 117 17.24 14.39 -1.92
CA ALA A 117 18.60 14.88 -2.07
C ALA A 117 19.62 13.93 -1.40
N ALA A 118 20.90 14.11 -1.71
CA ALA A 118 21.98 13.32 -1.12
C ALA A 118 21.98 13.46 0.41
N GLY A 119 21.95 12.35 1.14
CA GLY A 119 21.90 12.33 2.61
C GLY A 119 20.55 12.75 3.23
N GLU A 120 19.54 13.11 2.44
CA GLU A 120 18.25 13.58 2.95
C GLU A 120 17.47 12.43 3.60
N THR A 121 16.87 12.71 4.77
CA THR A 121 15.91 11.81 5.44
C THR A 121 14.53 12.46 5.44
N ARG A 122 13.50 11.69 5.07
CA ARG A 122 12.09 12.10 5.11
C ARG A 122 11.23 11.04 5.81
N GLN A 123 10.14 11.50 6.41
CA GLN A 123 9.12 10.71 7.11
C GLN A 123 7.81 10.68 6.31
#